data_AF-A0A965WQ73-F1
#
_entry.id   AF-A0A965WQ73-F1
#
_cell.length_a   1.000
_cell.length_b   1.000
_cell.length_c   1.000
_cell.angle_alpha   90.00
_cell.angle_beta   90.00
_cell.angle_gamma   90.00
#
_symmetry.space_group_name_H-M   'P 1'
#
loop_
_entity.id
_entity.type
_entity.pdbx_description
1 polymer ?
#
loop_
_entity_poly.entity_id
_entity_poly.type
_entity_poly.pdbx_seq_one_letter_code
_entity_poly.pdbx_strand_id
1 'polypeptide(L)'
;MVVSIDYADVLSSDDALVIDNLRGYNLPWLEWLLLEGNKIIVRKQQVEFGPNIASRTGNAIMRPSNKSWRVPSEFAGTITNNWITRAIDNSESQIYDLLDRIFV
;
A
#
# COMPACT_ATOMS: atom_id res chain seq x y z
N MET A 1 -1.49 20.26 5.10
CA MET A 1 -1.10 19.34 4.03
C MET A 1 -2.38 18.92 3.33
N VAL A 2 -2.59 19.40 2.10
CA VAL A 2 -3.72 18.97 1.26
C VAL A 2 -3.15 17.87 0.37
N VAL A 3 -3.74 16.69 0.44
CA VAL A 3 -3.35 15.58 -0.44
C VAL A 3 -4.17 15.71 -1.72
N SER A 4 -3.50 15.73 -2.88
CA SER A 4 -4.16 15.72 -4.17
C SER A 4 -5.08 14.50 -4.32
N ILE A 5 -6.19 14.67 -5.03
CA ILE A 5 -7.19 13.61 -5.23
C ILE A 5 -6.64 12.39 -5.98
N ASP A 6 -5.55 12.58 -6.71
CA ASP A 6 -4.82 11.52 -7.43
C ASP A 6 -3.65 10.93 -6.63
N TYR A 7 -3.48 11.34 -5.37
CA TYR A 7 -2.38 10.95 -4.48
C TYR A 7 -0.99 11.32 -4.98
N ALA A 8 -0.85 12.21 -5.97
CA ALA A 8 0.45 12.60 -6.54
C ALA A 8 1.44 13.07 -5.46
N ASP A 9 0.98 13.88 -4.50
CA ASP A 9 1.83 14.39 -3.42
C ASP A 9 2.44 13.25 -2.59
N VAL A 10 1.63 12.23 -2.28
CA VAL A 10 2.04 11.08 -1.46
C VAL A 10 2.92 10.12 -2.25
N LEU A 11 2.59 9.88 -3.52
CA LEU A 11 3.37 9.00 -4.40
C LEU A 11 4.71 9.60 -4.81
N SER A 12 4.85 10.92 -4.72
CA SER A 12 6.12 11.61 -4.97
C SER A 12 7.09 11.59 -3.77
N SER A 13 6.64 11.10 -2.60
CA SER A 13 7.46 11.04 -1.40
C SER A 13 8.55 9.96 -1.47
N ASP A 14 9.65 10.17 -0.77
CA ASP A 14 10.77 9.21 -0.67
C ASP A 14 10.32 7.86 -0.07
N ASP A 15 9.25 7.86 0.73
CA ASP A 15 8.70 6.65 1.37
C ASP A 15 7.83 5.80 0.43
N ALA A 16 7.37 6.36 -0.71
CA ALA A 16 6.49 5.65 -1.64
C ALA A 16 7.19 4.49 -2.38
N LEU A 17 8.53 4.52 -2.42
CA LEU A 17 9.38 3.59 -3.14
C LEU A 17 10.39 2.91 -2.21
N VAL A 18 10.63 1.61 -2.41
CA VAL A 18 11.87 0.99 -1.93
C VAL A 18 12.84 0.91 -3.10
N ILE A 19 13.95 1.64 -3.01
CA ILE A 19 14.99 1.71 -4.04
C ILE A 19 16.08 0.67 -3.75
N ASP A 20 16.32 -0.24 -4.68
CA ASP A 20 17.45 -1.18 -4.65
C ASP A 20 18.55 -0.69 -5.61
N ASN A 21 19.47 0.14 -5.09
CA ASN A 21 20.58 0.69 -5.87
C ASN A 21 21.58 -0.37 -6.36
N LEU A 22 21.61 -1.57 -5.76
CA LEU A 22 22.53 -2.64 -6.15
C LEU A 22 22.02 -3.37 -7.39
N ARG A 23 20.71 -3.61 -7.46
CA ARG A 23 20.07 -4.34 -8.55
C ARG A 23 19.37 -3.44 -9.56
N GLY A 24 19.24 -2.14 -9.27
CA GLY A 24 18.69 -1.13 -10.18
C GLY A 24 17.18 -1.21 -10.36
N TYR A 25 16.42 -1.65 -9.36
CA TYR A 25 14.95 -1.65 -9.42
C TYR A 25 14.34 -0.87 -8.27
N ASN A 26 13.17 -0.31 -8.55
CA ASN A 26 12.33 0.38 -7.57
C ASN A 26 11.09 -0.46 -7.32
N LEU A 27 10.71 -0.58 -6.05
CA LEU A 27 9.50 -1.26 -5.62
C LEU A 27 8.46 -0.22 -5.19
N PRO A 28 7.47 0.11 -6.04
CA PRO A 28 6.44 1.12 -5.75
C PRO A 28 5.33 0.53 -4.88
N TRP A 29 5.68 0.14 -3.65
CA TRP A 29 4.77 -0.57 -2.76
C TRP A 29 3.52 0.27 -2.42
N LEU A 30 3.67 1.58 -2.30
CA LEU A 30 2.57 2.46 -1.91
C LEU A 30 1.56 2.62 -3.05
N GLU A 31 2.02 2.77 -4.29
CA GLU A 31 1.17 2.78 -5.47
C GLU A 31 0.35 1.48 -5.58
N TRP A 32 0.98 0.33 -5.33
CA TRP A 32 0.29 -0.96 -5.36
C TRP A 32 -0.86 -1.04 -4.36
N LEU A 33 -0.66 -0.51 -3.15
CA LEU A 33 -1.70 -0.49 -2.11
C LEU A 33 -2.79 0.56 -2.36
N LEU A 34 -2.47 1.66 -3.03
CA LEU A 34 -3.41 2.75 -3.26
C LEU A 34 -4.24 2.56 -4.53
N LEU A 35 -3.66 2.03 -5.62
CA LEU A 35 -4.22 2.19 -6.96
C LEU A 35 -4.43 0.89 -7.75
N GLU A 36 -3.65 -0.17 -7.50
CA GLU A 36 -3.62 -1.34 -8.39
C GLU A 36 -4.77 -2.35 -8.16
N GLY A 37 -5.54 -2.19 -7.09
CA GLY A 37 -6.65 -3.08 -6.74
C GLY A 37 -6.20 -4.55 -6.71
N ASN A 38 -7.00 -5.41 -7.38
CA ASN A 38 -6.75 -6.86 -7.45
C ASN A 38 -5.97 -7.30 -8.70
N LYS A 39 -5.34 -6.36 -9.39
CA LYS A 39 -4.54 -6.64 -10.58
C LYS A 39 -3.34 -7.53 -10.23
N ILE A 40 -2.98 -8.40 -11.16
CA ILE A 40 -1.73 -9.15 -11.06
C ILE A 40 -0.57 -8.18 -11.33
N ILE A 41 0.31 -8.03 -10.34
CA ILE A 41 1.44 -7.10 -10.39
C ILE A 41 2.72 -7.85 -10.77
N VAL A 42 2.99 -8.98 -10.11
CA VAL A 42 4.19 -9.78 -10.38
C VAL A 42 3.79 -11.18 -10.84
N ARG A 43 4.11 -11.52 -12.09
CA ARG A 43 3.79 -12.82 -12.67
C ARG A 43 4.77 -13.90 -12.23
N LYS A 44 4.29 -15.13 -12.07
CA LYS A 44 5.12 -16.32 -11.78
C LYS A 44 5.98 -16.19 -10.51
N GLN A 45 5.47 -15.48 -9.51
CA GLN A 45 6.12 -15.23 -8.23
C GLN A 45 5.11 -15.38 -7.10
N GLN A 46 5.58 -15.83 -5.94
CA GLN A 46 4.80 -15.87 -4.69
C GLN A 46 5.63 -15.31 -3.53
N VAL A 47 4.95 -14.70 -2.56
CA VAL A 47 5.58 -14.30 -1.30
C VAL A 47 5.43 -15.45 -0.31
N GLU A 48 6.56 -15.85 0.27
CA GLU A 48 6.63 -16.79 1.37
C GLU A 48 6.94 -16.01 2.65
N PHE A 49 5.99 -16.04 3.59
CA PHE A 49 6.15 -15.43 4.90
C PHE A 49 6.86 -16.39 5.86
N GLY A 50 7.68 -15.83 6.75
CA GLY A 50 8.39 -16.56 7.80
C GLY A 50 9.89 -16.24 7.84
N PRO A 51 10.59 -16.70 8.89
CA PRO A 51 12.01 -16.48 9.05
C PRO A 51 12.80 -16.97 7.84
N ASN A 52 13.58 -16.08 7.23
CA ASN A 52 14.42 -16.44 6.09
C ASN A 52 15.73 -15.64 6.06
N ILE A 53 16.86 -16.34 6.15
CA ILE A 53 18.20 -15.72 6.12
C ILE A 53 18.53 -15.03 4.79
N ALA A 54 17.87 -15.41 3.70
CA ALA A 54 18.03 -14.78 2.39
C ALA A 54 17.10 -13.56 2.21
N SER A 55 16.21 -13.28 3.17
CA SER A 55 15.37 -12.09 3.17
C SER A 55 16.13 -10.89 3.73
N ARG A 56 15.93 -9.72 3.11
CA ARG A 56 16.46 -8.44 3.62
C ARG A 56 15.88 -8.06 4.98
N THR A 57 14.60 -8.38 5.22
CA THR A 57 13.90 -8.06 6.47
C THR A 57 13.88 -9.24 7.45
N GLY A 58 14.37 -10.41 7.03
CA GLY A 58 14.33 -11.64 7.79
C GLY A 58 12.96 -12.33 7.85
N ASN A 59 11.88 -11.72 7.35
CA ASN A 59 10.50 -12.16 7.64
C ASN A 59 9.66 -12.57 6.42
N ALA A 60 10.12 -12.29 5.20
CA ALA A 60 9.44 -12.70 3.98
C ALA A 60 10.40 -12.73 2.79
N ILE A 61 10.17 -13.63 1.84
CA ILE A 61 10.94 -13.69 0.59
C ILE A 61 10.00 -13.94 -0.59
N MET A 62 10.27 -13.27 -1.72
CA MET A 62 9.58 -13.55 -2.98
C MET A 62 10.33 -14.65 -3.73
N ARG A 63 9.64 -15.70 -4.16
CA ARG A 63 10.21 -16.83 -4.91
C ARG A 63 9.44 -17.14 -6.19
N PRO A 64 10.12 -17.68 -7.21
CA PRO A 64 9.46 -18.20 -8.41
C PRO A 64 8.38 -19.21 -8.07
N SER A 65 7.22 -19.10 -8.72
CA SER A 65 6.07 -19.97 -8.51
C SER A 65 5.23 -20.05 -9.78
N ASN A 66 4.35 -21.05 -9.89
CA ASN A 66 3.32 -21.09 -10.93
C ASN A 66 2.17 -20.10 -10.66
N LYS A 67 2.16 -19.48 -9.46
CA LYS A 67 1.20 -18.43 -9.07
C LYS A 67 1.70 -17.06 -9.50
N SER A 68 0.80 -16.08 -9.52
CA SER A 68 1.16 -14.67 -9.67
C SER A 68 0.78 -13.91 -8.42
N TRP A 69 1.59 -12.92 -8.07
CA TRP A 69 1.37 -12.06 -6.93
C TRP A 69 0.48 -10.87 -7.31
N ARG A 70 -0.44 -10.58 -6.41
CA ARG A 70 -1.32 -9.42 -6.37
C ARG A 70 -1.45 -8.98 -4.92
N VAL A 71 -1.85 -7.74 -4.67
CA VAL A 71 -2.20 -7.31 -3.31
C VAL A 71 -3.37 -8.17 -2.79
N PRO A 72 -3.30 -8.70 -1.56
CA PRO A 72 -4.44 -9.39 -0.96
C PRO A 72 -5.69 -8.51 -0.97
N SER A 73 -6.86 -9.09 -1.24
CA SER A 73 -8.10 -8.34 -1.50
C SER A 73 -8.48 -7.38 -0.37
N GLU A 74 -8.15 -7.72 0.87
CA GLU A 74 -8.39 -6.92 2.06
C GLU A 74 -7.55 -5.63 2.10
N PHE A 75 -6.39 -5.62 1.44
CA PHE A 75 -5.48 -4.47 1.38
C PHE A 75 -5.47 -3.78 0.01
N ALA A 76 -6.10 -4.39 -1.00
CA ALA A 76 -6.18 -3.86 -2.34
C ALA A 76 -6.93 -2.52 -2.36
N GLY A 77 -6.26 -1.48 -2.85
CA GLY A 77 -6.82 -0.14 -2.98
C GLY A 77 -7.02 0.30 -4.43
N THR A 78 -7.98 1.19 -4.62
CA THR A 78 -8.21 1.96 -5.85
C THR A 78 -8.24 3.44 -5.49
N ILE A 79 -8.21 4.30 -6.51
CA ILE A 79 -8.23 5.76 -6.33
C ILE A 79 -9.39 6.25 -5.43
N THR A 80 -10.55 5.58 -5.46
CA THR A 80 -11.71 5.95 -4.62
C THR A 80 -11.93 5.06 -3.40
N ASN A 81 -11.13 4.00 -3.23
CA ASN A 81 -11.32 3.05 -2.13
C ASN A 81 -9.98 2.36 -1.80
N ASN A 82 -9.26 2.89 -0.83
CA ASN A 82 -7.99 2.36 -0.34
C ASN A 82 -7.90 2.50 1.19
N TRP A 83 -6.78 2.14 1.79
CA TRP A 83 -6.63 2.17 3.24
C TRP A 83 -6.78 3.59 3.83
N ILE A 84 -6.42 4.64 3.09
CA ILE A 84 -6.57 6.04 3.53
C ILE A 84 -8.04 6.42 3.57
N THR A 85 -8.79 6.19 2.47
CA THR A 85 -10.22 6.51 2.42
C THR A 85 -10.98 5.73 3.49
N ARG A 86 -10.69 4.43 3.63
CA ARG A 86 -11.31 3.58 4.67
C ARG A 86 -11.01 4.07 6.09
N ALA A 87 -9.79 4.55 6.36
CA ALA A 87 -9.44 5.06 7.68
C ALA A 87 -10.21 6.35 8.01
N ILE A 88 -10.40 7.21 7.02
CA ILE A 88 -11.21 8.44 7.15
C ILE A 88 -12.68 8.07 7.36
N ASP A 89 -13.25 7.21 6.51
CA ASP A 89 -14.65 6.77 6.60
C ASP A 89 -14.96 6.17 7.97
N ASN A 90 -14.05 5.35 8.51
CA ASN A 90 -14.19 4.74 9.84
C ASN A 90 -14.11 5.74 10.99
N SER A 91 -13.49 6.91 10.77
CA SER A 91 -13.31 7.97 11.78
C SER A 91 -14.31 9.10 11.63
N GLU A 92 -15.12 9.11 10.57
CA GLU A 92 -15.97 10.22 10.18
C GLU A 92 -16.98 10.60 11.27
N SER A 93 -17.61 9.62 11.91
CA SER A 93 -18.54 9.87 13.02
C SER A 93 -17.88 10.58 14.21
N GLN A 94 -16.67 10.17 14.57
CA GLN A 94 -15.92 10.80 15.66
C GLN A 94 -15.52 12.24 15.32
N ILE A 95 -15.23 12.50 14.04
CA ILE A 95 -14.92 13.85 13.55
C ILE A 95 -16.15 14.74 13.67
N TYR A 96 -17.33 14.28 13.22
CA TYR A 96 -18.58 15.05 13.36
C TYR A 96 -18.94 15.31 14.82
N ASP A 97 -18.83 14.30 15.68
CA ASP A 97 -19.09 14.46 17.13
C ASP A 97 -18.19 15.54 17.76
N LEU A 98 -16.94 15.67 17.33
CA LEU A 98 -16.02 16.70 17.82
C LEU A 98 -16.37 18.09 17.29
N LEU A 99 -16.77 18.20 16.03
CA LEU A 99 -17.18 19.47 15.43
C LEU A 99 -18.46 19.99 16.10
N ASP A 100 -19.45 19.12 16.30
CA ASP A 100 -20.72 19.48 16.93
C ASP A 100 -20.53 19.99 18.37
N ARG A 101 -19.54 19.47 19.11
CA ARG A 101 -19.21 19.94 20.46
C ARG A 101 -18.55 21.31 20.50
N ILE A 102 -17.89 21.75 19.44
CA ILE A 102 -17.17 23.02 19.39
C ILE A 102 -18.08 24.17 18.94
N PHE A 103 -19.06 23.87 18.08
CA PHE A 103 -19.95 24.87 17.48
C PHE A 103 -21.31 25.02 18.19
N VAL A 104 -21.43 24.48 19.41
CA VAL A 104 -22.55 24.70 20.37
C VAL A 104 -22.03 25.47 21.58
#